data_AF-A0A963TIV7-F1
#
_entry.id   AF-A0A963TIV7-F1
#
_cell.length_a   1.000
_cell.length_b   1.000
_cell.length_c   1.000
_cell.angle_alpha   90.00
_cell.angle_beta   90.00
_cell.angle_gamma   90.00
#
_symmetry.space_group_name_H-M   'P 1'
#
loop_
_entity.id
_entity.type
_entity.pdbx_description
1 polymer ?
#
loop_
_entity_poly.entity_id
_entity_poly.type
_entity_poly.pdbx_seq_one_letter_code
_entity_poly.pdbx_strand_id
1 'polypeptide(L)'
;AMFFYTDTADAPWVIVKSNDKKRARLNCMKHFLASLDYPGKDTDVVGQPDPLIVGRASHVVHSAEHILGASLHPDLRRTQG
;
A
#
# COMPACT_ATOMS: atom_id res chain seq x y z
N ALA A 1 -9.19 10.57 -7.85
CA ALA A 1 -8.82 11.30 -6.62
C ALA A 1 -8.95 10.42 -5.38
N MET A 2 -8.58 9.14 -5.42
CA MET A 2 -9.05 8.18 -4.41
C MET A 2 -8.25 8.29 -3.10
N PHE A 3 -6.95 8.00 -3.15
CA PHE A 3 -6.10 7.96 -1.95
C PHE A 3 -6.04 9.30 -1.20
N PHE A 4 -6.06 10.43 -1.90
CA PHE A 4 -5.99 11.74 -1.26
C PHE A 4 -7.16 12.01 -0.31
N TYR A 5 -8.37 11.56 -0.65
CA TYR A 5 -9.57 11.85 0.15
C TYR A 5 -9.91 10.75 1.15
N THR A 6 -9.40 9.53 0.99
CA THR A 6 -9.80 8.38 1.81
C THR A 6 -8.65 7.63 2.48
N ASP A 7 -7.40 8.09 2.35
CA ASP A 7 -6.27 7.64 3.17
C ASP A 7 -6.24 8.41 4.48
N THR A 8 -6.73 7.78 5.55
CA THR A 8 -6.82 8.38 6.88
C THR A 8 -6.00 7.59 7.91
N ALA A 9 -5.71 8.20 9.05
CA ALA A 9 -4.88 7.54 10.08
C ALA A 9 -5.57 6.32 10.72
N ASP A 10 -6.91 6.35 10.80
CA ASP A 10 -7.76 5.27 11.29
C ASP A 10 -8.01 4.18 10.24
N ALA A 11 -7.99 4.52 8.95
CA ALA A 11 -8.19 3.59 7.84
C ALA A 11 -7.17 3.84 6.70
N PRO A 12 -5.89 3.51 6.91
CA PRO A 12 -4.84 3.82 5.95
C PRO A 12 -4.91 2.93 4.70
N TRP A 13 -4.62 3.51 3.54
CA TRP A 13 -4.44 2.78 2.29
C TRP A 13 -3.05 2.15 2.20
N VAL A 14 -3.05 0.84 1.95
CA VAL A 14 -1.84 0.04 1.76
C VAL A 14 -1.75 -0.40 0.30
N ILE A 15 -0.63 -0.06 -0.33
CA ILE A 15 -0.34 -0.37 -1.73
C ILE A 15 0.51 -1.63 -1.80
N VAL A 16 0.11 -2.57 -2.65
CA VAL A 16 0.83 -3.82 -2.92
C VAL A 16 1.23 -3.88 -4.40
N LYS A 17 2.54 -3.86 -4.69
CA LYS A 17 3.05 -4.03 -6.05
C LYS A 17 2.82 -5.46 -6.52
N SER A 18 2.10 -5.62 -7.64
CA SER A 18 1.53 -6.92 -8.04
C SER A 18 2.09 -7.52 -9.33
N ASN A 19 3.18 -6.95 -9.89
CA ASN A 19 3.84 -7.49 -11.08
C ASN A 19 4.27 -8.95 -10.89
N ASP A 20 4.86 -9.27 -9.72
CA ASP A 20 4.99 -10.65 -9.26
C ASP A 20 3.78 -11.02 -8.39
N LYS A 21 2.82 -11.72 -9.01
CA LYS A 21 1.56 -12.11 -8.35
C LYS A 21 1.79 -13.04 -7.15
N LYS A 22 2.81 -13.91 -7.18
CA LYS A 22 3.07 -14.85 -6.08
C LYS A 22 3.59 -14.09 -4.87
N ARG A 23 4.60 -13.23 -5.08
CA ARG A 23 5.14 -12.40 -3.99
C ARG A 23 4.11 -11.41 -3.47
N ALA A 24 3.28 -10.83 -4.33
CA ALA A 24 2.23 -9.89 -3.91
C ALA A 24 1.21 -10.53 -2.95
N ARG A 25 0.74 -11.74 -3.27
CA ARG A 25 -0.22 -12.47 -2.42
C ARG A 25 0.37 -12.79 -1.05
N LEU A 26 1.60 -13.31 -1.01
CA LEU A 26 2.28 -13.62 0.24
C LEU A 26 2.47 -12.38 1.10
N ASN A 27 2.95 -11.27 0.51
CA ASN A 27 3.19 -10.05 1.27
C ASN A 27 1.92 -9.35 1.72
N CYS A 28 0.83 -9.44 0.95
CA CYS A 28 -0.48 -8.96 1.37
C CYS A 28 -0.95 -9.70 2.65
N MET A 29 -0.89 -11.03 2.64
CA MET A 29 -1.25 -11.83 3.82
C MET A 29 -0.33 -11.55 5.01
N LYS A 30 0.98 -11.45 4.78
CA LYS A 30 1.94 -11.10 5.84
C LYS A 30 1.63 -9.74 6.47
N HIS A 31 1.30 -8.74 5.66
CA HIS A 31 0.93 -7.42 6.16
C HIS A 31 -0.32 -7.48 7.06
N PHE A 32 -1.37 -8.18 6.62
CA PHE A 32 -2.60 -8.35 7.38
C PHE A 32 -2.39 -9.12 8.69
N LEU A 33 -1.65 -10.23 8.65
CA LEU A 33 -1.39 -11.03 9.84
C LEU A 33 -0.42 -10.33 10.83
N ALA A 34 0.51 -9.52 10.32
CA ALA A 34 1.41 -8.75 11.16
C ALA A 34 0.68 -7.63 11.93
N SER A 35 -0.37 -7.02 11.35
CA SER A 35 -1.07 -5.88 11.94
C SER A 35 -2.03 -6.25 13.09
N LEU A 36 -2.47 -7.51 13.17
CA LEU A 36 -3.41 -7.98 14.19
C LEU A 36 -2.68 -8.72 15.30
N ASP A 37 -2.96 -8.42 16.56
CA ASP A 37 -2.51 -9.26 17.67
C ASP A 37 -3.48 -10.44 17.87
N TYR A 38 -2.98 -11.67 17.73
CA TYR A 38 -3.81 -12.88 17.82
C TYR A 38 -3.08 -14.03 18.52
N PRO A 39 -3.79 -14.87 19.31
CA PRO A 39 -3.18 -16.01 19.99
C PRO A 39 -2.56 -17.02 19.02
N GLY A 40 -1.37 -17.52 19.35
CA GLY A 40 -0.69 -18.54 18.53
C GLY A 40 -0.07 -18.00 17.24
N LYS A 41 0.18 -16.69 17.15
CA LYS A 41 0.95 -16.11 16.04
C LYS A 41 2.37 -16.69 16.01
N ASP A 42 2.69 -17.37 14.92
CA ASP A 42 4.06 -17.76 14.58
C ASP A 42 4.78 -16.59 13.90
N THR A 43 5.70 -15.95 14.63
CA THR A 43 6.43 -14.77 14.14
C THR A 43 7.46 -15.10 13.07
N ASP A 44 7.93 -16.35 13.02
CA ASP A 44 8.93 -16.79 12.05
C ASP A 44 8.28 -17.02 10.68
N VAL A 45 7.04 -17.49 10.65
CA VAL A 45 6.25 -17.66 9.43
C VAL A 45 5.70 -16.33 8.92
N VAL A 46 5.06 -15.53 9.79
CA VAL A 46 4.45 -14.25 9.40
C VAL A 46 5.53 -13.24 9.02
N GLY A 47 6.52 -13.04 9.90
CA GLY A 47 7.59 -12.07 9.72
C GLY A 47 7.07 -10.65 9.41
N GLN A 48 7.91 -9.86 8.74
CA GLN A 48 7.51 -8.56 8.19
C GLN A 48 7.26 -8.68 6.68
N PRO A 49 6.27 -7.96 6.12
CA PRO A 49 6.11 -7.87 4.69
C PRO A 49 7.31 -7.16 4.05
N ASP A 50 7.66 -7.55 2.83
CA ASP A 50 8.72 -6.95 2.03
C ASP A 50 8.40 -5.47 1.71
N PRO A 51 9.22 -4.50 2.19
CA PRO A 51 8.95 -3.07 2.04
C PRO A 51 9.04 -2.59 0.58
N LEU A 52 9.65 -3.37 -0.32
CA LEU A 52 9.68 -3.06 -1.74
C LEU A 52 8.36 -3.41 -2.44
N ILE A 53 7.54 -4.28 -1.82
CA ILE A 53 6.27 -4.78 -2.35
C ILE A 53 5.09 -4.10 -1.66
N VAL A 54 5.15 -3.94 -0.33
CA VAL A 54 4.07 -3.36 0.48
C VAL A 54 4.50 -2.00 1.01
N GLY A 55 3.70 -0.97 0.77
CA GLY A 55 3.96 0.38 1.27
C GLY A 55 2.67 1.17 1.51
N ARG A 56 2.75 2.27 2.27
CA ARG A 56 1.61 3.17 2.47
C ARG A 56 1.39 4.06 1.25
N ALA A 57 0.14 4.45 1.01
CA ALA A 57 -0.18 5.42 -0.04
C ALA A 57 0.64 6.71 0.12
N SER A 58 0.67 7.31 1.31
CA SER A 58 1.47 8.52 1.59
C SER A 58 2.96 8.43 1.18
N HIS A 59 3.62 7.28 1.35
CA HIS A 59 5.03 7.10 0.99
C HIS A 59 5.25 6.77 -0.50
N VAL A 60 4.34 6.03 -1.11
CA VAL A 60 4.44 5.63 -2.53
C VAL A 60 4.03 6.76 -3.46
N VAL A 61 3.12 7.64 -3.02
CA VAL A 61 2.63 8.81 -3.77
C VAL A 61 3.75 9.79 -4.13
N HIS A 62 4.80 9.92 -3.30
CA HIS A 62 5.96 10.75 -3.65
C HIS A 62 6.94 10.09 -4.62
N SER A 63 6.92 8.75 -4.76
CA SER A 63 7.93 8.01 -5.54
C SER A 63 7.43 7.53 -6.90
N ALA A 64 6.13 7.65 -7.21
CA ALA A 64 5.55 7.05 -8.42
C ALA A 64 4.44 7.92 -9.04
N GLU A 65 4.83 9.00 -9.73
CA GLU A 65 3.92 9.86 -10.53
C GLU A 65 3.05 9.06 -11.52
N HIS A 66 3.56 7.96 -12.07
CA HIS A 66 2.82 7.15 -13.04
C HIS A 66 1.65 6.35 -12.42
N ILE A 67 1.69 6.04 -11.11
CA ILE A 67 0.58 5.37 -10.40
C ILE A 67 -0.58 6.34 -10.16
N LEU A 68 -0.28 7.64 -10.09
CA LEU A 68 -1.23 8.71 -9.77
C LEU A 68 -2.08 9.17 -10.96
N GLY A 69 -1.61 8.97 -12.19
CA GLY A 69 -2.30 9.45 -13.40
C GLY A 69 -3.78 9.06 -13.43
N ALA A 70 -4.11 7.80 -13.13
CA ALA A 70 -5.48 7.30 -13.12
C ALA A 70 -6.27 7.66 -11.84
N SER A 71 -5.57 7.87 -10.72
CA SER A 71 -6.17 7.91 -9.38
C SER A 71 -6.26 9.31 -8.78
N LEU A 72 -5.76 10.36 -9.44
CA LEU A 72 -5.91 11.77 -9.04
C LEU A 72 -7.19 12.43 -9.56
N HIS A 73 -7.64 13.53 -8.94
CA HIS A 73 -8.75 14.33 -9.47
C HIS A 73 -8.27 15.05 -10.75
N PRO A 74 -9.09 15.19 -11.81
CA PRO A 74 -8.71 15.92 -13.01
C PRO A 74 -8.19 17.34 -12.73
N ASP A 75 -8.69 18.02 -11.69
CA ASP A 75 -8.23 19.37 -11.33
C ASP A 75 -6.81 19.41 -10.76
N LEU A 76 -6.38 18.33 -10.11
CA LEU A 76 -5.00 18.19 -9.61
C LEU A 76 -4.03 17.76 -10.72
N ARG A 77 -4.51 17.43 -11.94
CA ARG A 77 -3.66 17.17 -13.11
C ARG A 77 -3.23 18.46 -13.83
N ARG A 78 -3.90 19.60 -13.58
CA ARG A 78 -3.70 20.85 -14.33
C ARG A 78 -2.67 21.81 -13.73
N THR A 79 -2.18 21.57 -12.52
CA THR A 79 -1.30 22.50 -11.80
C THR A 79 0.20 22.27 -12.03
N GLN A 80 0.59 21.40 -12.96
CA GLN A 80 1.96 21.27 -13.43
C GLN A 80 2.06 21.52 -14.94
N GLY A 81 1.83 22.77 -15.34
CA GLY A 81 2.11 23.31 -16.67
C GLY A 81 2.85 24.62 -16.53
#